data_AF-A0A0Q6WBC9-F1
#
_entry.id   AF-A0A0Q6WBC9-F1
#
_cell.length_a   1.000
_cell.length_b   1.000
_cell.length_c   1.000
_cell.angle_alpha   90.00
_cell.angle_beta   90.00
_cell.angle_gamma   90.00
#
_symmetry.space_group_name_H-M   'P 1'
#
loop_
_entity.id
_entity.type
_entity.pdbx_description
1 polymer ?
#
loop_
_entity_poly.entity_id
_entity_poly.type
_entity_poly.pdbx_seq_one_letter_code
_entity_poly.pdbx_strand_id
1 'polypeptide(L)'
;MKRIAILLACAAVAFGAQATPQQDKMKACNAEAKTGGKKGDERKAFMKECLSGGAAAASAPAAAPSSAACDKSAADKKLHGAAAKSHIKKCMADAASAPK
;
A
#
# COMPACT_ATOMS: atom_id res chain seq x y z
N MET A 1 -23.49 31.80 -31.85
CA MET A 1 -23.50 33.28 -31.80
C MET A 1 -24.65 33.72 -30.89
N LYS A 2 -24.43 34.73 -30.02
CA LYS A 2 -25.18 35.06 -28.78
C LYS A 2 -25.00 33.97 -27.71
N ARG A 3 -24.09 34.07 -26.76
CA ARG A 3 -23.88 35.20 -25.84
C ARG A 3 -22.40 35.32 -25.49
N ILE A 4 -21.77 36.31 -26.12
CA ILE A 4 -20.52 36.92 -25.66
C ILE A 4 -20.84 37.70 -24.37
N ALA A 5 -19.84 37.87 -23.51
CA ALA A 5 -19.78 38.81 -22.38
C ALA A 5 -20.31 38.31 -21.03
N ILE A 6 -19.53 37.45 -20.36
CA ILE A 6 -19.20 37.65 -18.94
C ILE A 6 -17.68 37.55 -18.80
N LEU A 7 -17.01 38.61 -19.25
CA LEU A 7 -15.70 39.02 -18.74
C LEU A 7 -15.97 39.79 -17.45
N LEU A 8 -15.87 39.14 -16.30
CA LEU A 8 -15.71 39.84 -15.02
C LEU A 8 -14.97 38.94 -14.03
N ALA A 9 -13.66 39.21 -13.96
CA ALA A 9 -12.80 39.08 -12.80
C ALA A 9 -13.32 38.24 -11.61
N CYS A 10 -12.71 37.07 -11.43
CA CYS A 10 -12.24 36.68 -10.10
C CYS A 10 -10.74 36.49 -10.20
N ALA A 11 -10.03 37.54 -9.78
CA ALA A 11 -8.64 37.46 -9.40
C ALA A 11 -8.46 36.40 -8.30
N ALA A 12 -7.28 35.77 -8.34
CA ALA A 12 -6.64 35.11 -7.22
C ALA A 12 -7.43 33.99 -6.53
N VAL A 13 -7.23 32.76 -7.00
CA VAL A 13 -6.79 31.72 -6.08
C VAL A 13 -5.64 30.96 -6.72
N ALA A 14 -4.42 31.36 -6.38
CA ALA A 14 -3.29 30.45 -6.36
C ALA A 14 -3.57 29.41 -5.27
N PHE A 15 -4.44 28.44 -5.55
CA PHE A 15 -4.49 27.20 -4.78
C PHE A 15 -3.21 26.46 -5.12
N GLY A 16 -2.23 26.56 -4.23
CA GLY A 16 -1.00 25.78 -4.31
C GLY A 16 -1.34 24.32 -4.56
N ALA A 17 -0.53 23.67 -5.40
CA ALA A 17 -0.54 22.24 -5.62
C ALA A 17 -0.21 21.51 -4.30
N GLN A 18 -1.15 21.48 -3.36
CA GLN A 18 -1.12 20.60 -2.22
C GLN A 18 -1.81 19.31 -2.66
N ALA A 19 -1.05 18.22 -2.68
CA ALA A 19 -1.61 16.89 -2.82
C ALA A 19 -2.77 16.78 -1.83
N THR A 20 -3.96 16.45 -2.32
CA THR A 20 -5.10 16.31 -1.41
C THR A 20 -4.82 15.13 -0.48
N PRO A 21 -5.27 15.15 0.78
CA PRO A 21 -5.11 14.01 1.69
C PRO A 21 -5.72 12.71 1.13
N GLN A 22 -6.60 12.82 0.14
CA GLN A 22 -7.15 11.70 -0.65
C GLN A 22 -6.10 11.09 -1.62
N GLN A 23 -5.27 11.93 -2.27
CA GLN A 23 -4.20 11.49 -3.19
C GLN A 23 -3.11 10.72 -2.46
N ASP A 24 -2.71 11.20 -1.28
CA ASP A 24 -1.67 10.53 -0.48
C ASP A 24 -2.16 9.17 0.05
N LYS A 25 -3.42 9.11 0.51
CA LYS A 25 -4.07 7.85 0.89
C LYS A 25 -4.12 6.86 -0.27
N MET A 26 -4.50 7.31 -1.46
CA MET A 26 -4.56 6.44 -2.64
C MET A 26 -3.17 5.88 -3.01
N LYS A 27 -2.12 6.70 -2.93
CA LYS A 27 -0.74 6.27 -3.18
C LYS A 27 -0.28 5.26 -2.14
N ALA A 28 -0.53 5.51 -0.85
CA ALA A 28 -0.21 4.60 0.25
C ALA A 28 -0.94 3.25 0.09
N CYS A 29 -2.27 3.25 -0.10
CA CYS A 29 -3.04 2.02 -0.33
C CYS A 29 -2.53 1.22 -1.54
N ASN A 30 -2.10 1.89 -2.62
CA ASN A 30 -1.54 1.18 -3.77
C ASN A 30 -0.13 0.63 -3.51
N ALA A 31 0.72 1.35 -2.78
CA ALA A 31 2.04 0.86 -2.39
C ALA A 31 1.90 -0.37 -1.49
N GLU A 32 1.01 -0.32 -0.51
CA GLU A 32 0.78 -1.38 0.47
C GLU A 32 0.08 -2.62 -0.13
N ALA A 33 -0.76 -2.41 -1.15
CA ALA A 33 -1.30 -3.50 -1.96
C ALA A 33 -0.20 -4.22 -2.76
N LYS A 34 0.77 -3.46 -3.30
CA LYS A 34 1.90 -4.00 -4.06
C LYS A 34 2.91 -4.72 -3.15
N THR A 35 3.26 -4.14 -2.01
CA THR A 35 4.18 -4.76 -1.04
C THR A 35 3.58 -6.03 -0.44
N GLY A 36 2.26 -6.04 -0.19
CA GLY A 36 1.53 -7.21 0.26
C GLY A 36 1.19 -8.23 -0.85
N GLY A 37 1.65 -8.03 -2.09
CA GLY A 37 1.42 -8.97 -3.20
C GLY A 37 -0.06 -9.18 -3.57
N LYS A 38 -0.97 -8.30 -3.14
CA LYS A 38 -2.41 -8.48 -3.31
C LYS A 38 -2.80 -8.30 -4.77
N LYS A 39 -3.46 -9.30 -5.36
CA LYS A 39 -3.92 -9.30 -6.76
C LYS A 39 -5.38 -9.74 -6.83
N GLY A 40 -6.06 -9.37 -7.91
CA GLY A 40 -7.46 -9.73 -8.12
C GLY A 40 -8.37 -9.21 -7.01
N ASP A 41 -9.23 -10.09 -6.48
CA ASP A 41 -10.25 -9.76 -5.49
C ASP A 41 -9.64 -9.25 -4.17
N GLU A 42 -8.50 -9.83 -3.75
CA GLU A 42 -7.80 -9.45 -2.53
C GLU A 42 -7.31 -7.99 -2.56
N ARG A 43 -6.90 -7.49 -3.74
CA ARG A 43 -6.53 -6.07 -3.91
C ARG A 43 -7.75 -5.17 -3.82
N LYS A 44 -8.89 -5.59 -4.36
CA LYS A 44 -10.14 -4.82 -4.32
C LYS A 44 -10.66 -4.69 -2.89
N ALA A 45 -10.69 -5.80 -2.15
CA ALA A 45 -11.07 -5.83 -0.74
C ALA A 45 -10.16 -4.92 0.10
N PHE A 46 -8.84 -5.07 -0.08
CA PHE A 46 -7.86 -4.24 0.62
C PHE A 46 -7.97 -2.75 0.28
N MET A 47 -8.18 -2.39 -0.99
CA MET A 47 -8.33 -0.99 -1.38
C MET A 47 -9.61 -0.37 -0.80
N LYS A 48 -10.72 -1.13 -0.73
CA LYS A 48 -11.98 -0.68 -0.13
C LYS A 48 -11.80 -0.41 1.36
N GLU A 49 -11.12 -1.32 2.06
CA GLU A 49 -10.86 -1.18 3.50
C GLU A 49 -9.91 -0.01 3.79
N CYS A 50 -8.83 0.11 3.01
CA CYS A 50 -7.82 1.17 3.14
C CYS A 50 -8.39 2.57 2.84
N LEU A 51 -9.30 2.70 1.87
CA LEU A 51 -9.94 3.98 1.54
C LEU A 51 -11.12 4.31 2.48
N SER A 52 -11.75 3.30 3.10
CA SER A 52 -12.81 3.45 4.09
C SER A 52 -12.28 3.81 5.48
N GLY A 53 -11.03 3.43 5.79
CA GLY A 53 -10.32 3.81 7.01
C GLY A 53 -9.85 5.26 6.95
N GLY A 54 -10.76 6.20 7.17
CA GLY A 54 -10.41 7.61 7.30
C GLY A 54 -9.42 7.84 8.45
N ALA A 55 -8.17 8.13 8.10
CA ALA A 55 -7.08 8.63 8.97
C ALA A 55 -6.37 7.59 9.86
N ALA A 56 -5.38 6.89 9.27
CA ALA A 56 -4.10 6.45 9.85
C ALA A 56 -3.36 5.74 8.69
N ALA A 57 -2.08 5.91 8.37
CA ALA A 57 -0.97 6.36 9.17
C ALA A 57 0.06 7.05 8.25
N ALA A 58 0.45 8.27 8.61
CA ALA A 58 1.86 8.61 8.55
C ALA A 58 2.55 7.81 9.66
N SER A 59 3.79 7.37 9.40
CA SER A 59 4.66 6.57 10.26
C SER A 59 4.59 5.06 10.03
N ALA A 60 5.59 4.55 9.31
CA ALA A 60 6.07 3.19 9.45
C ALA A 60 6.34 2.85 10.92
N PRO A 61 6.39 1.55 11.25
CA PRO A 61 7.43 1.05 12.11
C PRO A 61 8.42 0.24 11.28
N ALA A 62 9.69 0.57 11.46
CA ALA A 62 10.75 -0.41 11.36
C ALA A 62 10.41 -1.57 12.29
N ALA A 63 10.20 -2.76 11.70
CA ALA A 63 10.41 -4.11 12.23
C ALA A 63 9.32 -5.08 11.72
N ALA A 64 9.47 -5.51 10.47
CA ALA A 64 9.10 -6.87 10.06
C ALA A 64 10.01 -7.34 8.90
N PRO A 65 11.34 -7.49 9.13
CA PRO A 65 12.22 -8.03 8.09
C PRO A 65 12.03 -9.55 7.90
N SER A 66 11.38 -10.26 8.84
CA SER A 66 11.33 -11.72 8.83
C SER A 66 10.32 -12.28 7.84
N SER A 67 9.12 -11.71 7.70
CA SER A 67 8.12 -12.20 6.73
C SER A 67 8.62 -12.01 5.29
N ALA A 68 9.08 -10.81 4.95
CA ALA A 68 9.62 -10.51 3.62
C ALA A 68 10.86 -11.36 3.25
N ALA A 69 11.73 -11.65 4.22
CA ALA A 69 12.88 -12.54 4.01
C ALA A 69 12.45 -14.01 3.82
N CYS A 70 11.43 -14.46 4.55
CA CYS A 70 10.87 -15.80 4.43
C CYS A 70 10.08 -15.99 3.12
N ASP A 71 9.36 -14.96 2.66
CA ASP A 71 8.70 -14.94 1.36
C ASP A 71 9.71 -15.00 0.20
N LYS A 72 10.82 -14.25 0.32
CA LYS A 72 11.92 -14.33 -0.65
C LYS A 72 12.60 -15.69 -0.67
N SER A 73 12.84 -16.32 0.48
CA SER A 73 13.40 -17.68 0.57
C SER A 73 12.46 -18.74 -0.04
N ALA A 74 11.15 -18.58 0.17
CA ALA A 74 10.15 -19.44 -0.46
C ALA A 74 10.12 -19.27 -1.99
N ALA A 75 10.26 -18.04 -2.48
CA ALA A 75 10.31 -17.73 -3.91
C ALA A 75 11.60 -18.25 -4.58
N ASP A 76 12.77 -18.16 -3.92
CA ASP A 76 14.06 -18.65 -4.42
C ASP A 76 14.03 -20.18 -4.64
N LYS A 77 13.37 -20.88 -3.71
CA LYS A 77 13.11 -22.33 -3.79
C LYS A 77 11.95 -22.69 -4.73
N LYS A 78 11.35 -21.71 -5.41
CA LYS A 78 10.18 -21.89 -6.30
C LYS A 78 9.06 -22.70 -5.63
N LEU A 79 8.84 -22.46 -4.34
CA LEU A 79 7.76 -23.11 -3.61
C LEU A 79 6.47 -22.38 -3.94
N HIS A 80 5.45 -23.16 -4.30
CA HIS A 80 4.12 -22.64 -4.63
C HIS A 80 3.09 -23.30 -3.71
N GLY A 81 1.98 -22.60 -3.47
CA GLY A 81 0.85 -23.15 -2.72
C GLY A 81 1.19 -23.56 -1.28
N ALA A 82 0.77 -24.76 -0.88
CA ALA A 82 0.94 -25.26 0.49
C ALA A 82 2.42 -25.34 0.93
N ALA A 83 3.32 -25.65 0.00
CA ALA A 83 4.75 -25.79 0.30
C ALA A 83 5.40 -24.44 0.66
N ALA A 84 4.99 -23.35 0.00
CA ALA A 84 5.42 -21.99 0.34
C ALA A 84 4.95 -21.61 1.75
N LYS A 85 3.67 -21.84 2.05
CA LYS A 85 3.05 -21.52 3.35
C LYS A 85 3.72 -22.30 4.50
N SER A 86 4.04 -23.58 4.28
CA SER A 86 4.78 -24.39 5.25
C SER A 86 6.22 -23.89 5.44
N HIS A 87 6.91 -23.51 4.36
CA HIS A 87 8.27 -22.98 4.45
C HIS A 87 8.29 -21.62 5.16
N ILE A 88 7.38 -20.72 4.83
CA ILE A 88 7.26 -19.40 5.47
C ILE A 88 7.00 -19.58 6.97
N LYS A 89 6.07 -20.47 7.35
CA LYS A 89 5.78 -20.74 8.77
C LYS A 89 6.97 -21.29 9.54
N LYS A 90 7.74 -22.20 8.93
CA LYS A 90 8.98 -22.73 9.51
C LYS A 90 10.05 -21.64 9.63
N CYS A 91 10.27 -20.89 8.55
CA CYS A 91 11.24 -19.80 8.48
C CYS A 91 10.96 -18.69 9.50
N MET A 92 9.70 -18.33 9.72
CA MET A 92 9.31 -17.32 10.73
C MET A 92 9.53 -17.83 12.16
N ALA A 93 9.35 -19.13 12.41
CA ALA A 93 9.66 -19.74 13.72
C ALA A 93 11.18 -19.82 13.97
N ASP A 94 11.97 -20.10 12.93
CA ASP A 94 13.43 -20.10 13.00
C ASP A 94 14.00 -18.69 13.17
N ALA A 95 13.42 -17.68 12.51
CA ALA A 95 13.79 -16.28 12.66
C ALA A 95 13.48 -15.70 14.04
N ALA A 96 12.47 -16.25 14.74
CA ALA A 96 12.16 -15.89 16.13
C ALA A 96 13.12 -16.54 17.15
N SER A 97 13.87 -17.56 16.73
CA SER A 97 14.78 -18.34 17.60
C SER A 97 16.25 -17.97 17.43
N ALA A 98 16.59 -17.08 16.48
CA ALA A 98 17.95 -16.60 16.28
C ALA A 98 18.36 -15.63 17.40
N PRO A 99 19.54 -15.78 18.03
CA PRO A 99 20.02 -14.79 18.99
C PRO A 99 20.27 -13.46 18.26
N LYS A 100 19.88 -12.36 18.91
CA LYS A 100 20.06 -10.99 18.40
C LYS A 100 21.54 -10.61 18.29
#